data_AF-M5BXL8-F1
#
_entry.id   AF-M5BXL8-F1
#
_cell.length_a   1.000
_cell.length_b   1.000
_cell.length_c   1.000
_cell.angle_alpha   90.00
_cell.angle_beta   90.00
_cell.angle_gamma   90.00
#
_symmetry.space_group_name_H-M   'P 1'
#
loop_
_entity.id
_entity.type
_entity.pdbx_description
1 polymer ?
#
loop_
_entity_poly.entity_id
_entity_poly.type
_entity_poly.pdbx_seq_one_letter_code
_entity_poly.pdbx_strand_id
1 'polypeptide(L)'
;MRSPEAYVKADARCDEKAVPRYRRPRLCFEPDLLDTIDEDWIIDYHPDHPRLLLATGGSGHGFKFLPVLGRVIADRLENKLEDEARELFSFTRARSGEHVERIGESFEIVEDELTSSVDLKAM
;
A
#
# COMPACT_ATOMS: atom_id res chain seq x y z
N MET A 1 5.95 16.53 -10.35
CA MET A 1 4.99 16.75 -9.23
C MET A 1 3.86 17.70 -9.66
N ARG A 2 2.60 17.23 -9.71
CA ARG A 2 1.45 18.12 -9.96
C ARG A 2 1.39 19.23 -8.91
N SER A 3 0.94 20.43 -9.28
CA SER A 3 0.83 21.53 -8.31
C SER A 3 -0.08 21.12 -7.14
N PRO A 4 0.13 21.63 -5.91
CA PRO A 4 -0.76 21.37 -4.78
C PRO A 4 -2.24 21.63 -5.12
N GLU A 5 -2.50 22.60 -6.00
CA GLU A 5 -3.82 22.96 -6.51
C GLU A 5 -4.46 21.85 -7.37
N ALA A 6 -3.65 21.07 -8.10
CA ALA A 6 -4.11 19.96 -8.91
C ALA A 6 -4.50 18.72 -8.07
N TYR A 7 -3.88 18.51 -6.90
CA TYR A 7 -4.33 17.48 -5.95
C TYR A 7 -5.65 17.87 -5.27
N VAL A 8 -5.84 19.15 -4.97
CA VAL A 8 -7.09 19.66 -4.39
C VAL A 8 -8.26 19.54 -5.37
N LYS A 9 -8.04 19.71 -6.68
CA LYS A 9 -9.08 19.56 -7.70
C LYS A 9 -9.59 18.12 -7.90
N ALA A 10 -8.82 17.11 -7.52
CA ALA A 10 -9.22 15.70 -7.67
C ALA A 10 -10.31 15.26 -6.67
N ASP A 11 -10.48 15.99 -5.57
CA ASP A 11 -11.52 15.77 -4.56
C ASP A 11 -12.82 16.53 -4.86
N ALA A 12 -13.18 16.67 -6.15
CA ALA A 12 -14.40 17.35 -6.57
C ALA A 12 -15.70 16.56 -6.28
N ARG A 13 -15.60 15.39 -5.63
CA ARG A 13 -16.74 14.53 -5.24
C ARG A 13 -17.24 14.79 -3.83
N CYS A 14 -16.45 15.46 -2.98
CA CYS A 14 -16.91 15.90 -1.66
C CYS A 14 -17.72 17.19 -1.81
N ASP A 15 -19.03 17.14 -1.52
CA ASP A 15 -19.90 18.32 -1.51
C ASP A 15 -19.31 19.39 -0.56
N GLU A 16 -19.04 20.59 -1.09
CA GLU A 16 -18.52 21.72 -0.32
C GLU A 16 -19.40 22.09 0.87
N LYS A 17 -20.67 21.66 0.88
CA LYS A 17 -21.61 21.88 1.98
C LYS A 17 -21.44 20.90 3.15
N ALA A 18 -20.78 19.76 2.94
CA ALA A 18 -20.68 18.68 3.93
C ALA A 18 -19.43 18.76 4.81
N VAL A 19 -18.37 19.47 4.39
CA VAL A 19 -17.09 19.49 5.11
C VAL A 19 -16.55 20.93 5.24
N PRO A 20 -16.47 21.52 6.45
CA PRO A 20 -15.94 22.87 6.65
C PRO A 20 -14.50 23.00 6.14
N ARG A 21 -14.18 24.15 5.51
CA ARG A 21 -12.89 24.55 4.89
C ARG A 21 -11.69 24.60 5.86
N TYR A 22 -11.38 23.51 6.53
CA TYR A 22 -10.22 23.41 7.43
C TYR A 22 -9.49 22.09 7.20
N ARG A 23 -8.87 21.94 6.02
CA ARG A 23 -7.82 20.92 5.83
C ARG A 23 -6.66 21.50 5.05
N ARG A 24 -5.50 21.55 5.69
CA ARG A 24 -4.23 21.54 4.97
C ARG A 24 -4.10 20.13 4.37
N PRO A 25 -4.00 19.97 3.04
CA PRO A 25 -3.79 18.65 2.47
C PRO A 25 -2.48 18.08 3.01
N ARG A 26 -2.51 16.79 3.37
CA ARG A 26 -1.35 16.01 3.76
C ARG A 26 -1.23 14.86 2.78
N LEU A 27 -0.03 14.61 2.30
CA LEU A 27 0.27 13.38 1.59
C LEU A 27 0.46 12.29 2.65
N CYS A 28 -0.34 11.24 2.56
CA CYS A 28 -0.14 10.03 3.34
C CYS A 28 0.55 9.04 2.41
N PHE A 29 1.84 8.82 2.64
CA PHE A 29 2.53 7.67 2.09
C PHE A 29 2.23 6.52 3.03
N GLU A 30 1.30 5.64 2.65
CA GLU A 30 1.19 4.40 3.40
C GLU A 30 2.40 3.53 3.02
N PRO A 31 3.20 3.03 3.99
CA PRO A 31 4.20 2.00 3.70
C PRO A 31 3.55 0.73 3.14
N ASP A 32 2.22 0.64 3.26
CA ASP A 32 1.31 -0.35 2.67
C ASP A 32 0.88 -0.03 1.22
N LEU A 33 1.50 0.96 0.55
CA LEU A 33 1.36 1.24 -0.89
C LEU A 33 2.14 0.26 -1.79
N LEU A 34 2.71 -0.80 -1.23
CA LEU A 34 3.02 -1.98 -2.02
C LEU A 34 1.69 -2.67 -2.33
N ASP A 35 0.95 -2.11 -3.28
CA ASP A 35 -0.10 -2.86 -3.97
C ASP A 35 0.60 -4.08 -4.55
N THR A 36 0.41 -5.23 -3.89
CA THR A 36 0.75 -6.48 -4.52
C THR A 36 -0.16 -6.64 -5.73
N ILE A 37 0.31 -7.35 -6.75
CA ILE A 37 -0.48 -7.57 -7.98
C ILE A 37 -1.85 -8.19 -7.68
N ASP A 38 -1.96 -8.94 -6.57
CA ASP A 38 -3.16 -9.61 -6.09
C ASP A 38 -3.86 -8.88 -4.92
N GLU A 39 -3.38 -7.69 -4.53
CA GLU A 39 -3.83 -6.92 -3.36
C GLU A 39 -3.75 -7.64 -2.00
N ASP A 40 -3.12 -8.82 -1.92
CA ASP A 40 -2.96 -9.63 -0.71
C ASP A 40 -1.63 -9.41 0.05
N TRP A 41 -1.66 -9.71 1.36
CA TRP A 41 -0.51 -9.54 2.26
C TRP A 41 0.70 -10.41 1.90
N ILE A 42 1.89 -9.95 2.26
CA ILE A 42 3.12 -10.75 2.31
C ILE A 42 3.52 -10.88 3.76
N ILE A 43 3.29 -12.06 4.34
CA ILE A 43 3.60 -12.40 5.74
C ILE A 43 4.42 -13.69 5.75
N ASP A 44 5.68 -13.60 5.34
CA ASP A 44 6.54 -14.77 5.16
C ASP A 44 8.03 -14.43 5.24
N TYR A 45 8.87 -15.46 5.38
CA TYR A 45 10.32 -15.30 5.33
C TYR A 45 10.82 -15.12 3.90
N HIS A 46 11.86 -14.29 3.75
CA HIS A 46 12.53 -14.14 2.47
C HIS A 46 13.31 -15.43 2.11
N PRO A 47 13.23 -15.93 0.87
CA PRO A 47 13.82 -17.22 0.48
C PRO A 47 15.34 -17.28 0.69
N ASP A 48 16.05 -16.19 0.40
CA ASP A 48 17.52 -16.12 0.57
C ASP A 48 17.96 -15.65 1.97
N HIS A 49 17.03 -15.18 2.80
CA HIS A 49 17.32 -14.58 4.10
C HIS A 49 16.41 -15.17 5.18
N PRO A 50 16.73 -16.36 5.71
CA PRO A 50 15.85 -17.12 6.61
C PRO A 50 15.59 -16.48 7.98
N ARG A 51 16.27 -15.37 8.30
CA ARG A 51 16.05 -14.58 9.52
C ARG A 51 15.30 -13.27 9.28
N LEU A 52 14.88 -13.02 8.04
CA LEU A 52 14.10 -11.84 7.65
C LEU A 52 12.67 -12.28 7.34
N LEU A 53 11.74 -11.84 8.19
CA LEU A 53 10.31 -11.96 7.94
C LEU A 53 9.79 -10.64 7.37
N LEU A 54 9.05 -10.73 6.28
CA LEU A 54 8.34 -9.62 5.66
C LEU A 54 6.89 -9.63 6.17
N ALA A 55 6.38 -8.46 6.54
CA ALA A 55 5.00 -8.24 6.94
C ALA A 55 4.53 -6.92 6.29
N THR A 56 4.11 -7.02 5.02
CA THR A 56 3.78 -5.89 4.15
C THR A 56 2.64 -6.27 3.18
N GLY A 57 2.34 -5.45 2.17
CA GLY A 57 1.29 -5.72 1.19
C GLY A 57 -0.11 -5.34 1.68
N GLY A 58 -0.23 -4.26 2.45
CA GLY A 58 -1.53 -3.81 2.96
C GLY A 58 -2.43 -3.19 1.89
N SER A 59 -1.91 -2.95 0.67
CA SER A 59 -2.62 -2.60 -0.56
C SER A 59 -3.80 -1.63 -0.34
N GLY A 60 -3.58 -0.54 0.42
CA GLY A 60 -4.59 0.49 0.75
C GLY A 60 -5.80 0.05 1.58
N HIS A 61 -5.78 -1.17 2.13
CA HIS A 61 -6.86 -1.71 2.97
C HIS A 61 -6.39 -2.18 4.35
N GLY A 62 -5.10 -2.08 4.64
CA GLY A 62 -4.50 -2.69 5.82
C GLY A 62 -4.95 -2.12 7.17
N PHE A 63 -5.31 -0.84 7.24
CA PHE A 63 -5.66 -0.19 8.51
C PHE A 63 -6.83 -0.86 9.25
N LYS A 64 -7.83 -1.40 8.53
CA LYS A 64 -8.98 -2.07 9.16
C LYS A 64 -8.60 -3.36 9.90
N PHE A 65 -7.45 -3.95 9.55
CA PHE A 65 -6.93 -5.19 10.12
C PHE A 65 -5.92 -4.95 11.25
N LEU A 66 -5.65 -3.70 11.62
CA LEU A 66 -4.70 -3.34 12.68
C LEU A 66 -4.89 -4.14 14.00
N PRO A 67 -6.12 -4.42 14.48
CA PRO A 67 -6.29 -5.20 15.71
C PRO A 67 -5.91 -6.68 15.60
N VAL A 68 -5.89 -7.25 14.39
CA VAL A 68 -5.72 -8.71 14.17
C VAL A 68 -4.40 -9.06 13.50
N LEU A 69 -3.81 -8.15 12.71
CA LEU A 69 -2.63 -8.42 11.89
C LEU A 69 -1.42 -8.83 12.72
N GLY A 70 -1.25 -8.22 13.91
CA GLY A 70 -0.16 -8.56 14.81
C GLY A 70 -0.18 -10.02 15.26
N ARG A 71 -1.38 -10.61 15.42
CA ARG A 71 -1.53 -12.02 15.78
C ARG A 71 -1.11 -12.94 14.64
N VAL A 72 -1.53 -12.64 13.42
CA VAL A 72 -1.15 -13.39 12.21
C VAL A 72 0.37 -13.40 12.01
N ILE A 73 1.01 -12.24 12.19
CA ILE A 73 2.48 -12.11 12.11
C ILE A 73 3.17 -12.93 13.20
N ALA A 74 2.66 -12.87 14.44
CA ALA A 74 3.21 -13.65 15.55
C ALA A 74 3.06 -15.17 15.30
N ASP A 75 1.90 -15.62 14.81
CA ASP A 75 1.69 -17.03 14.46
C ASP A 75 2.62 -17.47 13.32
N ARG A 76 2.94 -16.59 12.36
CA ARG A 76 3.96 -16.88 11.33
C ARG A 76 5.37 -17.00 11.93
N LEU A 77 5.75 -16.10 12.85
CA LEU A 77 7.04 -16.13 13.54
C LEU A 77 7.23 -17.43 14.34
N GLU A 78 6.17 -17.89 15.01
CA GLU A 78 6.17 -19.10 15.83
C GLU A 78 5.92 -20.39 15.04
N ASN A 79 5.78 -20.32 13.72
CA ASN A 79 5.39 -21.43 12.83
C ASN A 79 4.07 -22.12 13.25
N LYS A 80 3.09 -21.31 13.68
CA LYS A 80 1.73 -21.72 14.07
C LYS A 80 0.65 -21.20 13.12
N LEU A 81 1.03 -20.44 12.09
CA LEU A 81 0.09 -19.96 11.08
C LEU A 81 -0.52 -21.15 10.31
N GLU A 82 -1.83 -21.13 10.11
CA GLU A 82 -2.57 -22.14 9.34
C GLU A 82 -2.01 -22.29 7.92
N ASP A 83 -2.08 -23.50 7.36
CA ASP A 83 -1.44 -23.83 6.08
C ASP A 83 -2.03 -22.99 4.93
N GLU A 84 -3.35 -22.78 4.94
CA GLU A 84 -4.06 -21.96 3.95
C GLU A 84 -3.59 -20.50 3.99
N ALA A 85 -3.50 -19.92 5.19
CA ALA A 85 -3.04 -18.54 5.37
C ALA A 85 -1.55 -18.40 5.06
N ARG A 86 -0.74 -19.40 5.38
CA ARG A 86 0.69 -19.41 5.07
C ARG A 86 0.94 -19.45 3.56
N GLU A 87 0.18 -20.24 2.82
CA GLU A 87 0.26 -20.29 1.36
C GLU A 87 -0.21 -18.96 0.75
N LEU A 88 -1.37 -18.45 1.20
CA LEU A 88 -1.95 -17.20 0.71
C LEU A 88 -1.03 -16.00 0.93
N PHE A 89 -0.33 -15.94 2.07
CA PHE A 89 0.56 -14.81 2.38
C PHE A 89 2.04 -15.09 2.09
N SER A 90 2.34 -16.19 1.38
CA SER A 90 3.73 -16.57 1.08
C SER A 90 4.41 -15.55 0.19
N PHE A 91 5.72 -15.37 0.41
CA PHE A 91 6.57 -14.55 -0.45
C PHE A 91 6.70 -15.13 -1.86
N THR A 92 6.66 -16.46 -2.00
CA THR A 92 6.90 -17.18 -3.26
C THR A 92 5.62 -17.63 -3.96
N ARG A 93 4.44 -17.24 -3.46
CA ARG A 93 3.16 -17.58 -4.09
C ARG A 93 3.10 -17.07 -5.54
N ALA A 94 2.34 -17.77 -6.37
CA ALA A 94 2.00 -17.27 -7.69
C ALA A 94 1.09 -16.04 -7.55
N ARG A 95 1.56 -14.89 -8.04
CA ARG A 95 0.76 -13.66 -8.09
C ARG A 95 0.14 -13.56 -9.48
N SER A 96 -1.18 -13.61 -9.57
CA SER A 96 -1.92 -13.48 -10.83
C SER A 96 -2.93 -12.35 -10.72
N GLY A 97 -2.83 -11.38 -11.62
CA GLY A 97 -3.71 -10.21 -11.66
C GLY A 97 -3.16 -9.18 -12.65
N GLU A 98 -4.02 -8.41 -13.29
CA GLU A 98 -3.59 -7.15 -13.90
C GLU A 98 -3.58 -6.09 -12.79
N HIS A 99 -2.59 -5.21 -12.78
CA HIS A 99 -2.59 -4.07 -11.87
C HIS A 99 -3.70 -3.10 -12.32
N VAL A 100 -4.87 -3.22 -11.72
CA VAL A 100 -6.00 -2.34 -11.97
C VAL A 100 -5.96 -1.25 -10.91
N GLU A 101 -5.68 -0.01 -11.34
CA GLU A 101 -5.84 1.16 -10.49
C GLU A 101 -7.25 1.19 -9.88
N ARG A 102 -7.38 1.74 -8.67
CA ARG A 102 -8.64 1.78 -7.89
C ARG A 102 -9.82 2.47 -8.58
N ILE A 103 -9.61 3.08 -9.75
CA ILE A 103 -10.59 3.81 -10.56
C ILE A 103 -10.75 3.18 -11.97
N GLY A 104 -10.02 2.11 -12.29
CA GLY A 104 -10.13 1.41 -13.59
C GLY A 104 -9.49 2.15 -14.77
N GLU A 105 -8.67 3.17 -14.50
CA GLU A 105 -7.89 3.88 -15.52
C GLU A 105 -6.44 3.42 -15.45
N SER A 106 -5.86 2.97 -16.57
CA SER A 106 -4.42 2.77 -16.66
C SER A 106 -3.73 4.08 -17.02
N PHE A 107 -2.64 4.41 -16.33
CA PHE A 107 -1.73 5.48 -16.76
C PHE A 107 -0.31 4.96 -16.90
N GLU A 108 0.45 5.59 -17.77
CA GLU A 108 1.85 5.31 -17.96
C GLU A 108 2.66 6.06 -16.90
N ILE A 109 3.52 5.35 -16.17
CA ILE A 109 4.44 5.99 -15.21
C ILE A 109 5.55 6.65 -16.03
N VAL A 110 5.54 7.98 -16.07
CA VAL A 110 6.62 8.76 -16.68
C VAL A 110 7.68 9.01 -15.61
N GLU A 111 8.79 8.29 -15.67
CA GLU A 111 9.86 8.34 -14.65
C GLU A 111 10.41 9.74 -14.43
N ASP A 112 10.52 10.54 -15.50
CA ASP A 112 11.02 11.91 -15.45
C ASP A 112 10.10 12.89 -14.69
N GLU A 113 8.83 12.51 -14.46
CA GLU A 113 7.88 13.32 -13.66
C GLU A 113 7.85 12.93 -12.18
N LEU A 114 8.54 11.84 -11.80
CA LEU A 114 8.62 11.37 -10.43
C LEU A 114 9.44 12.32 -9.56
N THR A 115 9.12 12.31 -8.26
CA THR A 115 9.80 13.15 -7.27
C THR A 115 11.28 12.80 -7.22
N SER A 116 12.11 13.76 -7.62
CA SER A 116 13.56 13.60 -7.62
C SER A 116 14.16 13.93 -6.26
N SER A 117 15.43 13.58 -6.07
CA SER A 117 16.19 13.98 -4.88
C SER A 117 16.33 15.51 -4.71
N VAL A 118 16.11 16.27 -5.79
CA VAL A 118 16.11 17.74 -5.76
C VAL A 118 14.79 18.26 -5.19
N ASP A 119 13.66 17.64 -5.56
CA ASP A 119 12.33 18.02 -5.06
C ASP A 119 12.19 17.76 -3.56
N LEU A 120 12.75 16.65 -3.06
CA LEU A 120 12.72 16.30 -1.63
C LEU A 120 13.51 17.28 -0.75
N LYS A 121 14.52 17.97 -1.30
CA LYS A 121 15.31 18.96 -0.56
C LYS A 121 14.65 20.34 -0.49
N ALA A 122 13.59 20.55 -1.28
CA ALA A 122 12.86 21.81 -1.35
C ALA A 122 11.61 21.85 -0.45
N MET A 123 11.27 20.72 0.21
CA MET A 123 10.23 20.61 1.25
C MET A 123 10.81 20.87 2.65
#